data_AF-A0A539D6A3-F1
#
_entry.id   AF-A0A539D6A3-F1
#
_cell.length_a   1.000
_cell.length_b   1.000
_cell.length_c   1.000
_cell.angle_alpha   90.00
_cell.angle_beta   90.00
_cell.angle_gamma   90.00
#
_symmetry.space_group_name_H-M   'P 1'
#
loop_
_entity.id
_entity.type
_entity.pdbx_description
1 polymer ?
#
loop_
_entity_poly.entity_id
_entity_poly.type
_entity_poly.pdbx_seq_one_letter_code
_entity_poly.pdbx_strand_id
1 'polypeptide(L)'
;MSRNSAWVKQAILAAGAFGNMVFAAAVFAAVLYLSGIQSSNIEVKDTVAGMPADKAGIQAGDVVASMDGKAINDHQEGISYIYTRADQPLKVAVLRYEKQPPLILGGPDLGLAGELSISSAGVRLEVLSVEAGKAAEKAGLQAGSVITEVAGKSVTDFATAAD
;
A
#
# COMPACT_ATOMS: atom_id res chain seq x y z
N MET A 1 -31.37 -40.33 38.19
CA MET A 1 -31.91 -39.19 37.41
C MET A 1 -30.77 -38.49 36.69
N SER A 2 -30.57 -38.76 35.39
CA SER A 2 -29.49 -38.17 34.59
C SER A 2 -29.89 -36.79 34.08
N ARG A 3 -29.24 -35.75 34.63
CA ARG A 3 -29.43 -34.34 34.28
C ARG A 3 -28.74 -33.99 32.96
N ASN A 4 -29.25 -34.51 31.85
CA ASN A 4 -28.79 -34.18 30.48
C ASN A 4 -29.78 -33.21 29.84
N SER A 5 -29.73 -31.95 30.23
CA SER A 5 -30.59 -30.91 29.68
C SER A 5 -30.15 -30.52 28.26
N ALA A 6 -30.94 -30.93 27.27
CA ALA A 6 -30.77 -30.52 25.87
C ALA A 6 -30.76 -28.99 25.70
N TRP A 7 -31.45 -28.25 26.57
CA TRP A 7 -31.43 -26.78 26.58
C TRP A 7 -30.06 -26.19 26.92
N VAL A 8 -29.25 -26.87 27.75
CA VAL A 8 -27.87 -26.44 28.06
C VAL A 8 -26.99 -26.58 26.82
N LYS A 9 -27.15 -27.67 26.06
CA LYS A 9 -26.38 -27.90 24.81
C LYS A 9 -26.74 -26.86 23.74
N GLN A 10 -28.02 -26.51 23.61
CA GLN A 10 -28.45 -25.46 22.68
C GLN A 10 -28.03 -24.06 23.13
N ALA A 11 -28.05 -23.78 24.44
CA ALA A 11 -27.53 -22.52 24.98
C ALA A 11 -26.03 -22.35 24.74
N ILE A 12 -25.24 -23.43 24.85
CA ILE A 12 -23.80 -23.42 24.53
C ILE A 12 -23.57 -23.16 23.03
N LEU A 13 -24.37 -23.78 22.14
CA LEU A 13 -24.27 -23.59 20.69
C LEU A 13 -24.61 -22.14 20.28
N ALA A 14 -25.65 -21.56 20.88
CA ALA A 14 -26.03 -20.16 20.66
C ALA A 14 -24.99 -19.18 21.21
N ALA A 15 -24.40 -19.48 22.39
CA ALA A 15 -23.32 -18.67 22.97
C ALA A 15 -22.07 -18.64 22.09
N GLY A 16 -21.80 -19.70 21.32
CA GLY A 16 -20.73 -19.70 20.32
C GLY A 16 -20.96 -18.71 19.19
N ALA A 17 -22.16 -18.69 18.58
CA ALA A 17 -22.50 -17.75 17.52
C ALA A 17 -22.55 -16.30 18.03
N PHE A 18 -23.13 -16.08 19.21
CA PHE A 18 -23.23 -14.76 19.82
C PHE A 18 -21.86 -14.23 20.26
N GLY A 19 -21.04 -15.10 20.87
CA GLY A 19 -19.66 -14.79 21.23
C GLY A 19 -18.82 -14.46 20.01
N ASN A 20 -18.98 -15.17 18.90
CA ASN A 20 -18.32 -14.85 17.63
C ASN A 20 -18.75 -13.50 17.08
N MET A 21 -20.02 -13.13 17.19
CA MET A 21 -20.52 -11.80 16.77
C MET A 21 -19.89 -10.67 17.57
N VAL A 22 -19.80 -10.83 18.90
CA VAL A 22 -19.15 -9.86 19.79
C VAL A 22 -17.65 -9.80 19.52
N PHE A 23 -17.00 -10.95 19.34
CA PHE A 23 -15.59 -11.02 18.99
C PHE A 23 -15.30 -10.35 17.64
N ALA A 24 -16.11 -10.61 16.62
CA ALA A 24 -16.00 -9.96 15.31
C ALA A 24 -16.20 -8.44 15.41
N ALA A 25 -17.17 -7.97 16.19
CA ALA A 25 -17.38 -6.54 16.42
C ALA A 25 -16.17 -5.91 17.14
N ALA A 26 -15.60 -6.61 18.13
CA ALA A 26 -14.41 -6.15 18.85
C ALA A 26 -13.17 -6.11 17.94
N VAL A 27 -12.93 -7.14 17.13
CA VAL A 27 -11.84 -7.17 16.14
C VAL A 27 -12.05 -6.07 15.10
N PHE A 28 -13.26 -5.89 14.59
CA PHE A 28 -13.58 -4.84 13.63
C PHE A 28 -13.33 -3.44 14.23
N ALA A 29 -13.80 -3.18 15.45
CA ALA A 29 -13.56 -1.93 16.16
C ALA A 29 -12.06 -1.72 16.44
N ALA A 30 -11.32 -2.77 16.83
CA ALA A 30 -9.89 -2.71 17.04
C ALA A 30 -9.14 -2.40 15.73
N VAL A 31 -9.52 -3.02 14.62
CA VAL A 31 -8.97 -2.71 13.29
C VAL A 31 -9.23 -1.26 12.94
N LEU A 32 -10.45 -0.74 13.13
CA LEU A 32 -10.75 0.67 12.85
C LEU A 32 -9.97 1.64 13.75
N TYR A 33 -9.81 1.30 15.04
CA TYR A 33 -9.06 2.10 16.00
C TYR A 33 -7.56 2.11 15.70
N LEU A 34 -6.98 0.95 15.40
CA LEU A 34 -5.54 0.78 15.12
C LEU A 34 -5.16 1.24 13.71
N SER A 35 -6.05 1.11 12.73
CA SER A 35 -5.75 1.48 11.34
C SER A 35 -5.70 2.99 11.14
N GLY A 36 -6.18 3.78 12.10
CA GLY A 36 -6.26 5.23 11.99
C GLY A 36 -7.18 5.60 10.82
N ILE A 37 -8.47 5.84 11.11
CA ILE A 37 -9.53 6.23 10.17
C ILE A 37 -8.95 6.77 8.87
N GLN A 38 -9.08 5.97 7.80
CA GLN A 38 -8.50 6.22 6.49
C GLN A 38 -8.82 7.66 6.07
N SER A 39 -7.85 8.58 6.19
CA SER A 39 -8.05 9.98 5.80
C SER A 39 -8.39 9.97 4.32
N SER A 40 -9.65 10.22 3.98
CA SER A 40 -10.01 10.59 2.63
C SER A 40 -9.39 11.95 2.38
N ASN A 41 -8.20 11.96 1.78
CA ASN A 41 -7.54 13.19 1.41
C ASN A 41 -8.50 14.02 0.57
N ILE A 42 -8.72 15.27 0.99
CA ILE A 42 -9.59 16.21 0.29
C ILE A 42 -8.75 16.82 -0.84
N GLU A 43 -8.73 16.14 -1.97
CA GLU A 43 -8.04 16.61 -3.17
C GLU A 43 -8.89 17.66 -3.90
N VAL A 44 -8.28 18.79 -4.20
CA VAL A 44 -8.87 19.85 -5.01
C VAL A 44 -8.87 19.39 -6.47
N LYS A 45 -10.05 19.16 -7.04
CA LYS A 45 -10.17 18.76 -8.45
C LYS A 45 -9.89 19.90 -9.42
N ASP A 46 -10.45 21.06 -9.14
CA ASP A 46 -10.32 22.25 -9.98
C ASP A 46 -10.68 23.51 -9.17
N THR A 47 -10.25 24.67 -9.64
CA THR A 47 -10.62 25.97 -9.09
C THR A 47 -11.30 26.82 -10.15
N VAL A 48 -12.32 27.59 -9.75
CA VAL A 48 -13.04 28.48 -10.67
C VAL A 48 -12.30 29.82 -10.75
N ALA A 49 -11.97 30.26 -11.96
CA ALA A 49 -11.26 31.50 -12.20
C ALA A 49 -11.92 32.71 -11.52
N GLY A 50 -11.14 33.53 -10.81
CA GLY A 50 -11.59 34.73 -10.11
C GLY A 50 -12.30 34.47 -8.77
N MET A 51 -12.52 33.21 -8.38
CA MET A 51 -13.07 32.84 -7.08
C MET A 51 -12.00 32.86 -5.98
N PRO A 52 -12.38 32.85 -4.69
CA PRO A 52 -11.42 32.97 -3.58
C PRO A 52 -10.30 31.93 -3.59
N ALA A 53 -10.59 30.67 -3.97
CA ALA A 53 -9.60 29.60 -4.04
C ALA A 53 -8.53 29.86 -5.13
N ASP A 54 -8.96 30.33 -6.31
CA ASP A 54 -8.07 30.72 -7.41
C ASP A 54 -7.21 31.93 -7.02
N LYS A 55 -7.82 32.96 -6.43
CA LYS A 55 -7.10 34.15 -5.91
C LYS A 55 -6.11 33.82 -4.78
N ALA A 56 -6.37 32.76 -4.02
CA ALA A 56 -5.47 32.25 -2.99
C ALA A 56 -4.33 31.38 -3.56
N GLY A 57 -4.33 31.10 -4.87
CA GLY A 57 -3.32 30.29 -5.53
C GLY A 57 -3.47 28.78 -5.30
N ILE A 58 -4.66 28.34 -4.87
CA ILE A 58 -5.00 26.91 -4.77
C ILE A 58 -5.15 26.36 -6.19
N GLN A 59 -4.61 25.17 -6.42
CA GLN A 59 -4.56 24.53 -7.74
C GLN A 59 -5.16 23.13 -7.70
N ALA A 60 -5.54 22.64 -8.87
CA ALA A 60 -5.92 21.24 -9.04
C ALA A 60 -4.77 20.31 -8.61
N GLY A 61 -5.09 19.30 -7.79
CA GLY A 61 -4.14 18.37 -7.18
C GLY A 61 -3.61 18.78 -5.81
N ASP A 62 -3.96 19.97 -5.31
CA ASP A 62 -3.69 20.33 -3.91
C ASP A 62 -4.53 19.46 -2.97
N VAL A 63 -3.96 19.02 -1.85
CA VAL A 63 -4.68 18.29 -0.80
C VAL A 63 -4.90 19.19 0.40
N VAL A 64 -6.15 19.41 0.79
CA VAL A 64 -6.46 20.23 1.97
C VAL A 64 -6.10 19.47 3.24
N ALA A 65 -5.18 20.02 4.03
CA ALA A 65 -4.71 19.41 5.29
C ALA A 65 -5.42 19.98 6.51
N SER A 66 -5.65 21.30 6.55
CA SER A 66 -6.37 21.94 7.64
C SER A 66 -7.06 23.24 7.23
N MET A 67 -8.09 23.61 7.99
CA MET A 67 -8.79 24.89 7.89
C MET A 67 -8.78 25.58 9.26
N ASP A 68 -8.25 26.80 9.33
CA ASP A 68 -8.02 27.57 10.57
C ASP A 68 -7.29 26.77 11.67
N GLY A 69 -6.35 25.92 11.26
CA GLY A 69 -5.59 25.05 12.16
C GLY A 69 -6.33 23.79 12.62
N LYS A 70 -7.58 23.59 12.22
CA LYS A 70 -8.32 22.34 12.44
C LYS A 70 -8.02 21.37 11.30
N ALA A 71 -7.49 20.19 11.62
CA ALA A 71 -7.32 19.12 10.63
C ALA A 71 -8.70 18.70 10.10
N ILE A 72 -8.83 18.63 8.77
CA ILE A 72 -10.06 18.20 8.10
C ILE A 72 -9.74 16.91 7.36
N ASN A 73 -10.36 15.81 7.78
CA ASN A 73 -10.12 14.48 7.19
C ASN A 73 -11.32 13.96 6.38
N ASP A 74 -12.46 14.64 6.49
CA ASP A 74 -13.71 14.27 5.85
C ASP A 74 -14.22 15.38 4.94
N HIS A 75 -14.64 15.00 3.74
CA HIS A 75 -15.08 15.93 2.71
C HIS A 75 -16.36 16.69 3.13
N GLN A 76 -17.31 16.00 3.79
CA GLN A 76 -18.54 16.63 4.28
C GLN A 76 -18.27 17.60 5.43
N GLU A 77 -17.33 17.27 6.32
CA GLU A 77 -16.84 18.17 7.35
C GLU A 77 -16.25 19.44 6.76
N GLY A 78 -15.37 19.31 5.76
CA GLY A 78 -14.75 20.48 5.10
C GLY A 78 -15.77 21.40 4.43
N ILE A 79 -16.74 20.83 3.70
CA ILE A 79 -17.84 21.58 3.09
C ILE A 79 -18.67 22.30 4.16
N SER A 80 -19.06 21.60 5.23
CA SER A 80 -19.83 22.16 6.33
C SER A 80 -19.07 23.30 7.02
N TYR A 81 -17.75 23.15 7.17
CA TYR A 81 -16.89 24.17 7.77
C TYR A 81 -16.85 25.45 6.93
N ILE A 82 -16.76 25.32 5.61
CA ILE A 82 -16.79 26.46 4.70
C ILE A 82 -18.15 27.17 4.76
N TYR A 83 -19.26 26.43 4.71
CA TYR A 83 -20.60 27.03 4.74
C TYR A 83 -20.91 27.75 6.06
N THR A 84 -20.45 27.21 7.20
CA THR A 84 -20.69 27.82 8.51
C THR A 84 -19.84 29.08 8.75
N ARG A 85 -18.81 29.30 7.93
CA ARG A 85 -17.93 30.49 7.96
C ARG A 85 -18.02 31.30 6.67
N ALA A 86 -19.14 31.22 5.96
CA ALA A 86 -19.40 32.07 4.81
C ALA A 86 -19.16 33.55 5.19
N ASP A 87 -18.50 34.29 4.29
CA ASP A 87 -18.11 35.70 4.45
C ASP A 87 -16.99 36.01 5.45
N GLN A 88 -16.35 35.01 6.05
CA GLN A 88 -15.18 35.21 6.91
C GLN A 88 -13.87 34.77 6.21
N PRO A 89 -12.73 35.44 6.50
CA PRO A 89 -11.43 34.99 6.00
C PRO A 89 -11.09 33.62 6.59
N LEU A 90 -10.98 32.61 5.72
CA LEU A 90 -10.65 31.23 6.05
C LEU A 90 -9.17 30.96 5.74
N LYS A 91 -8.38 30.53 6.72
CA LYS A 91 -7.00 30.07 6.47
C LYS A 91 -7.03 28.60 6.09
N VAL A 92 -6.62 28.27 4.88
CA VAL A 92 -6.54 26.90 4.41
C VAL A 92 -5.08 26.51 4.24
N ALA A 93 -4.67 25.41 4.87
CA ALA A 93 -3.37 24.79 4.63
C ALA A 93 -3.54 23.66 3.61
N VAL A 94 -2.79 23.73 2.52
CA VAL A 94 -2.79 22.72 1.46
C VAL A 94 -1.41 22.08 1.34
N LEU A 95 -1.40 20.79 1.01
CA LEU A 95 -0.21 20.05 0.61
C LEU A 95 -0.21 19.97 -0.91
N ARG A 96 0.83 20.55 -1.52
CA ARG A 96 1.07 20.45 -2.95
C ARG A 96 2.20 19.47 -3.17
N TYR A 97 1.88 18.32 -3.76
CA TYR A 97 2.90 17.39 -4.25
C TYR A 97 3.37 17.89 -5.62
N GLU A 98 4.67 18.10 -5.79
CA GLU A 98 5.21 18.31 -7.14
C GLU A 98 4.95 17.04 -7.96
N LYS A 99 4.12 17.16 -9.01
CA LYS A 99 4.03 16.11 -10.03
C LYS A 99 5.43 15.98 -10.63
N GLN A 100 6.15 14.94 -10.24
CA GLN A 100 7.38 14.58 -10.94
C GLN A 100 7.01 14.38 -12.41
N PRO A 101 7.76 14.99 -13.35
CA PRO A 101 7.51 14.77 -14.77
C PRO A 101 7.53 13.26 -15.03
N PRO A 102 6.64 12.75 -15.88
CA PRO A 102 6.65 11.34 -16.22
C PRO A 102 8.04 10.97 -16.72
N LEU A 103 8.65 9.96 -16.11
CA LEU A 103 9.92 9.43 -16.57
C LEU A 103 9.64 8.70 -17.89
N ILE A 104 9.90 9.37 -19.01
CA ILE A 104 9.81 8.77 -20.34
C ILE A 104 11.02 7.86 -20.51
N LEU A 105 10.81 6.55 -20.37
CA LEU A 105 11.78 5.55 -20.77
C LEU A 105 11.56 5.29 -22.27
N GLY A 106 12.36 5.93 -23.14
CA GLY A 106 12.29 5.77 -24.61
C GLY A 106 13.59 6.24 -25.30
N GLY A 107 14.07 5.51 -26.31
CA GLY A 107 15.29 5.84 -27.07
C GLY A 107 16.00 4.60 -27.66
N PRO A 108 16.87 4.75 -28.69
CA PRO A 108 17.63 3.64 -29.27
C PRO A 108 18.56 2.94 -28.26
N ASP A 109 18.90 3.61 -27.16
CA ASP A 109 19.71 3.10 -26.06
C ASP A 109 18.89 2.31 -25.00
N LEU A 110 17.58 2.11 -25.20
CA LEU A 110 16.81 1.07 -24.49
C LEU A 110 17.11 -0.35 -24.99
N GLY A 111 18.03 -0.49 -25.94
CA GLY A 111 18.64 -1.77 -26.29
C GLY A 111 19.46 -2.30 -25.10
N LEU A 112 18.99 -3.39 -24.50
CA LEU A 112 19.70 -4.26 -23.54
C LEU A 112 20.21 -3.62 -22.22
N ALA A 113 20.18 -2.30 -22.05
CA ALA A 113 20.58 -1.60 -20.81
C ALA A 113 19.39 -0.96 -20.05
N GLY A 114 18.18 -1.48 -20.27
CA GLY A 114 16.95 -0.98 -19.66
C GLY A 114 16.11 -2.10 -19.03
N GLU A 115 16.72 -3.05 -18.32
CA GLU A 115 15.97 -3.91 -17.40
C GLU A 115 15.50 -3.08 -16.19
N LEU A 116 14.45 -2.30 -16.38
CA LEU A 116 13.53 -2.03 -15.31
C LEU A 116 12.80 -3.36 -15.02
N SER A 117 13.45 -4.26 -14.28
CA SER A 117 12.90 -5.58 -13.95
C SER A 117 11.74 -5.41 -12.97
N ILE A 118 10.55 -5.12 -13.50
CA ILE A 118 9.28 -5.28 -12.77
C ILE A 118 8.88 -6.74 -12.96
N SER A 119 9.62 -7.66 -12.33
CA SER A 119 9.15 -9.03 -12.14
C SER A 119 8.59 -9.13 -10.73
N SER A 120 7.32 -9.51 -10.63
CA SER A 120 6.69 -9.88 -9.35
C SER A 120 7.26 -11.18 -8.76
N ALA A 121 8.19 -11.83 -9.46
CA ALA A 121 8.92 -13.01 -9.01
C ALA A 121 10.22 -13.15 -9.83
N GLY A 122 11.26 -12.38 -9.51
CA GLY A 122 12.61 -12.70 -9.96
C GLY A 122 13.11 -13.89 -9.15
N VAL A 123 13.09 -15.10 -9.72
CA VAL A 123 13.69 -16.26 -9.08
C VAL A 123 15.20 -16.02 -9.02
N ARG A 124 15.74 -15.77 -7.83
CA ARG A 124 17.19 -15.72 -7.60
C ARG A 124 17.67 -17.12 -7.24
N LEU A 125 18.52 -17.69 -8.10
CA LEU A 125 19.21 -18.93 -7.80
C LEU A 125 20.41 -18.63 -6.90
N GLU A 126 20.26 -18.92 -5.62
CA GLU A 126 21.33 -18.83 -4.64
C GLU A 126 21.92 -20.21 -4.38
N VAL A 127 23.25 -20.28 -4.38
CA VAL A 127 23.99 -21.49 -4.01
C VAL A 127 23.83 -21.69 -2.50
N LEU A 128 22.94 -22.58 -2.09
CA LEU A 128 22.67 -22.83 -0.67
C LEU A 128 23.87 -23.42 0.08
N SER A 129 24.59 -24.34 -0.56
CA SER A 129 25.78 -24.98 0.01
C SER A 129 26.67 -25.55 -1.08
N VAL A 130 27.97 -25.62 -0.80
CA VAL A 130 28.97 -26.23 -1.67
C VAL A 130 29.72 -27.28 -0.84
N GLU A 131 29.72 -28.52 -1.30
CA GLU A 131 30.50 -29.59 -0.68
C GLU A 131 32.00 -29.42 -0.98
N ALA A 132 32.82 -29.50 0.08
CA ALA A 132 34.28 -29.42 -0.03
C ALA A 132 34.86 -30.58 -0.87
N GLY A 133 35.80 -30.27 -1.75
CA GLY A 133 36.50 -31.18 -2.65
C GLY A 133 35.75 -31.50 -3.95
N LYS A 134 34.52 -31.02 -4.13
CA LYS A 134 33.68 -31.30 -5.31
C LYS A 134 33.92 -30.32 -6.46
N ALA A 135 33.35 -30.65 -7.62
CA ALA A 135 33.48 -29.86 -8.84
C ALA A 135 33.03 -28.40 -8.65
N ALA A 136 31.97 -28.15 -7.87
CA ALA A 136 31.46 -26.82 -7.59
C ALA A 136 32.48 -25.94 -6.83
N GLU A 137 33.14 -26.46 -5.79
CA GLU A 137 34.19 -25.72 -5.07
C GLU A 137 35.41 -25.47 -5.96
N LYS A 138 35.82 -26.48 -6.75
CA LYS A 138 36.93 -26.33 -7.71
C LYS A 138 36.63 -25.34 -8.84
N ALA A 139 35.36 -25.18 -9.18
CA ALA A 139 34.86 -24.17 -10.12
C ALA A 139 34.73 -22.78 -9.48
N GLY A 140 35.05 -22.64 -8.18
CA GLY A 140 35.02 -21.37 -7.47
C GLY A 140 33.64 -20.95 -6.96
N LEU A 141 32.64 -21.84 -7.00
CA LEU A 141 31.33 -21.56 -6.42
C LEU A 141 31.41 -21.57 -4.89
N GLN A 142 30.77 -20.59 -4.26
CA GLN A 142 30.67 -20.46 -2.81
C GLN A 142 29.21 -20.49 -2.37
N ALA A 143 28.95 -20.97 -1.16
CA ALA A 143 27.62 -20.82 -0.55
C ALA A 143 27.27 -19.31 -0.45
N GLY A 144 26.04 -18.96 -0.82
CA GLY A 144 25.57 -17.58 -0.95
C GLY A 144 25.85 -16.93 -2.31
N SER A 145 26.51 -17.62 -3.25
CA SER A 145 26.70 -17.09 -4.61
C SER A 145 25.36 -17.02 -5.35
N VAL A 146 25.11 -15.92 -6.06
CA VAL A 146 23.93 -15.77 -6.91
C VAL A 146 24.30 -16.14 -8.34
N ILE A 147 23.61 -17.12 -8.91
CA ILE A 147 23.79 -17.54 -10.30
C ILE A 147 22.92 -16.66 -11.17
N THR A 148 23.55 -15.80 -11.96
CA THR A 148 22.87 -14.91 -12.91
C THR A 148 22.78 -15.52 -14.32
N GLU A 149 23.69 -16.44 -14.67
CA GLU A 149 23.78 -17.06 -15.99
C GLU A 149 24.29 -18.51 -15.91
N VAL A 150 23.78 -19.38 -16.79
CA VAL A 150 24.27 -20.76 -16.99
C VAL A 150 24.45 -20.98 -18.49
N ALA A 151 25.64 -21.42 -18.90
CA ALA A 151 25.99 -21.69 -20.31
C ALA A 151 25.69 -20.51 -21.29
N GLY A 152 25.86 -19.27 -20.82
CA GLY A 152 25.64 -18.06 -21.63
C GLY A 152 24.16 -17.69 -21.82
N LYS A 153 23.23 -18.33 -21.10
CA LYS A 153 21.82 -17.96 -21.03
C LYS A 153 21.52 -17.40 -19.64
N SER A 154 20.87 -16.24 -19.57
CA SER A 154 20.38 -15.68 -18.30
C SER A 154 19.33 -16.61 -17.70
N VAL A 155 19.53 -16.97 -16.44
CA VAL A 155 18.62 -17.89 -15.75
C VAL A 155 17.61 -17.07 -14.97
N THR A 156 16.43 -16.91 -15.56
CA THR A 156 15.29 -16.20 -14.96
C THR A 156 14.20 -17.14 -14.46
N ASP A 157 14.35 -18.45 -14.67
CA ASP A 157 13.43 -19.50 -14.24
C ASP A 157 14.19 -20.82 -13.96
N PHE A 158 13.72 -21.62 -13.00
CA PHE A 158 14.23 -22.97 -12.71
C PHE A 158 14.09 -23.90 -13.91
N ALA A 159 13.06 -23.71 -14.75
CA ALA A 159 12.82 -24.55 -15.92
C ALA A 159 13.94 -24.46 -16.97
N THR A 160 14.61 -23.29 -17.09
CA THR A 160 15.65 -23.05 -18.10
C THR A 160 17.03 -23.54 -17.67
N ALA A 161 17.22 -23.89 -16.39
CA ALA A 161 18.51 -24.31 -15.85
C ALA A 161 18.80 -25.83 -16.02
N ALA A 162 17.83 -26.61 -16.49
CA ALA A 162 17.88 -28.08 -16.50
C ALA A 162 18.05 -28.71 -17.91
N ASP A 163 18.17 -27.88 -18.96
CA ASP A 163 18.48 -28.28 -20.35
C ASP A 163 19.90 -27.85 -20.75
#